data_AF-D9PTP3-F1
#
_entry.id   AF-D9PTP3-F1
#
_cell.length_a   1.000
_cell.length_b   1.000
_cell.length_c   1.000
_cell.angle_alpha   90.00
_cell.angle_beta   90.00
_cell.angle_gamma   90.00
#
_symmetry.space_group_name_H-M   'P 1'
#
loop_
_entity.id
_entity.type
_entity.pdbx_description
1 polymer ?
#
loop_
_entity_poly.entity_id
_entity_poly.type
_entity_poly.pdbx_seq_one_letter_code
_entity_poly.pdbx_strand_id
1 'polypeptide(L)'
;MKFAEEYALAESNLFQKTVLEFMPAALKKMPVPRGDHDDVMVYAKVTSDDVGNVAIPDWQDLNGEVILEMEPESCHLIPFESVHQLVEDGNIQLM
;
A
#
# COMPACT_ATOMS: atom_id res chain seq x y z
N MET A 1 -5.98 13.67 -13.48
CA MET A 1 -7.14 12.87 -13.04
C MET A 1 -7.97 12.29 -14.18
N LYS A 2 -8.06 12.91 -15.38
CA LYS A 2 -8.84 12.37 -16.53
C LYS A 2 -8.67 10.87 -16.83
N PHE A 3 -7.43 10.38 -16.85
CA PHE A 3 -7.19 8.97 -17.19
C PHE A 3 -7.88 7.99 -16.24
N ALA A 4 -7.78 8.21 -14.91
CA ALA A 4 -8.35 7.29 -13.93
C ALA A 4 -9.87 7.23 -14.04
N GLU A 5 -10.52 8.37 -14.26
CA GLU A 5 -11.97 8.46 -14.46
C GLU A 5 -12.40 7.77 -15.77
N GLU A 6 -11.71 8.06 -16.87
CA GLU A 6 -11.98 7.48 -18.18
C GLU A 6 -11.79 5.94 -18.17
N TYR A 7 -10.73 5.47 -17.50
CA TYR A 7 -10.45 4.05 -17.33
C TYR A 7 -11.53 3.36 -16.49
N ALA A 8 -11.87 3.92 -15.32
CA ALA A 8 -12.91 3.36 -14.45
C ALA A 8 -14.27 3.28 -15.15
N LEU A 9 -14.61 4.29 -15.97
CA LEU A 9 -15.83 4.29 -16.78
C LEU A 9 -15.78 3.21 -17.88
N ALA A 10 -14.67 3.08 -18.58
CA ALA A 10 -14.50 2.06 -19.62
C ALA A 10 -14.59 0.64 -19.04
N GLU A 11 -13.94 0.40 -17.90
CA GLU A 11 -13.97 -0.85 -17.17
C GLU A 11 -15.38 -1.18 -16.68
N SER A 12 -16.07 -0.23 -16.04
CA SER A 12 -17.46 -0.42 -15.59
C SER A 12 -18.41 -0.78 -16.74
N ASN A 13 -18.29 -0.10 -17.88
CA ASN A 13 -19.08 -0.42 -19.06
C ASN A 13 -18.81 -1.82 -19.60
N LEU A 14 -17.55 -2.28 -19.55
CA LEU A 14 -17.18 -3.63 -19.95
C LEU A 14 -17.79 -4.67 -19.01
N PHE A 15 -17.63 -4.51 -17.69
CA PHE A 15 -18.22 -5.42 -16.70
C PHE A 15 -19.73 -5.49 -16.80
N GLN A 16 -20.38 -4.35 -17.04
CA GLN A 16 -21.83 -4.27 -17.19
C GLN A 16 -22.30 -5.15 -18.35
N LYS A 17 -21.70 -5.00 -19.53
CA LYS A 17 -22.12 -5.69 -20.76
C LYS A 17 -21.72 -7.16 -20.82
N THR A 18 -20.69 -7.56 -20.10
CA THR A 18 -20.12 -8.92 -20.20
C THR A 18 -20.64 -9.86 -19.13
N VAL A 19 -20.84 -9.38 -17.90
CA VAL A 19 -21.17 -10.27 -16.77
C VAL A 19 -22.33 -9.73 -15.93
N LEU A 20 -22.29 -8.46 -15.51
CA LEU A 20 -23.26 -7.93 -14.54
C LEU A 20 -24.68 -7.87 -15.09
N GLU A 21 -24.87 -7.67 -16.40
CA GLU A 21 -26.20 -7.70 -17.02
C GLU A 21 -26.93 -9.02 -16.75
N PHE A 22 -26.19 -10.13 -16.74
CA PHE A 22 -26.71 -11.49 -16.55
C PHE A 22 -26.83 -11.92 -15.08
N MET A 23 -26.37 -11.09 -14.13
CA MET A 23 -26.46 -11.40 -12.71
C MET A 23 -27.79 -10.95 -12.07
N PRO A 24 -28.21 -11.57 -10.96
CA PRO A 24 -29.29 -11.04 -10.12
C PRO A 24 -28.96 -9.64 -9.60
N ALA A 25 -29.97 -8.77 -9.46
CA ALA A 25 -29.78 -7.37 -9.05
C ALA A 25 -28.94 -7.21 -7.76
N ALA A 26 -29.10 -8.11 -6.77
CA ALA A 26 -28.36 -8.09 -5.52
C ALA A 26 -26.83 -8.28 -5.68
N LEU A 27 -26.40 -8.87 -6.80
CA LEU A 27 -25.01 -9.18 -7.12
C LEU A 27 -24.41 -8.25 -8.18
N LYS A 28 -25.19 -7.31 -8.73
CA LYS A 28 -24.72 -6.32 -9.73
C LYS A 28 -23.89 -5.23 -9.05
N LYS A 29 -22.71 -5.60 -8.54
CA LYS A 29 -21.77 -4.67 -7.92
C LYS A 29 -20.47 -4.69 -8.68
N MET A 30 -19.93 -3.51 -8.93
CA MET A 30 -18.56 -3.38 -9.40
C MET A 30 -17.61 -3.83 -8.29
N PRO A 31 -16.59 -4.65 -8.59
CA PRO A 31 -15.54 -4.92 -7.63
C PRO A 31 -14.83 -3.61 -7.29
N VAL A 32 -14.59 -3.39 -5.99
CA VAL A 32 -13.74 -2.31 -5.52
C VAL A 32 -12.33 -2.86 -5.43
N PRO A 33 -11.33 -2.22 -6.08
CA PRO A 33 -9.93 -2.63 -5.91
C PRO A 33 -9.58 -2.62 -4.42
N ARG A 34 -8.91 -3.68 -3.95
CA ARG A 34 -8.33 -3.67 -2.60
C ARG A 34 -7.08 -2.79 -2.65
N GLY A 35 -6.78 -2.10 -1.54
CA GLY A 35 -5.47 -1.50 -1.37
C GLY A 35 -4.44 -2.62 -1.27
N ASP A 36 -3.45 -2.63 -2.15
CA ASP A 36 -2.49 -3.72 -2.26
C ASP A 36 -1.38 -3.67 -1.20
N HIS A 37 -1.42 -2.73 -0.25
CA HIS A 37 -0.21 -2.29 0.46
C HIS A 37 -0.02 -2.88 1.87
N ASP A 38 -1.07 -3.46 2.47
CA ASP A 38 -1.05 -3.86 3.89
C ASP A 38 0.02 -4.93 4.19
N ASP A 39 0.44 -5.72 3.20
CA ASP A 39 1.44 -6.81 3.35
C ASP A 39 2.73 -6.59 2.52
N VAL A 40 2.94 -5.41 1.93
CA VAL A 40 4.06 -5.20 1.00
C VAL A 40 5.33 -4.86 1.77
N MET A 41 6.32 -5.76 1.69
CA MET A 41 7.68 -5.50 2.16
C MET A 41 8.47 -4.71 1.12
N VAL A 42 9.17 -3.66 1.55
CA VAL A 42 9.98 -2.78 0.69
C VAL A 42 11.42 -2.71 1.17
N TYR A 43 12.34 -2.49 0.23
CA TYR A 43 13.70 -2.05 0.56
C TYR A 43 13.69 -0.54 0.72
N ALA A 44 13.92 -0.10 1.94
CA ALA A 44 13.92 1.30 2.35
C ALA A 44 15.35 1.73 2.70
N LYS A 45 15.89 2.70 1.96
CA LYS A 45 17.16 3.35 2.29
C LYS A 45 16.88 4.62 3.10
N VAL A 46 17.53 4.77 4.25
CA VAL A 46 17.46 5.97 5.07
C VAL A 46 18.29 7.07 4.42
N THR A 47 17.68 8.24 4.18
CA THR A 47 18.32 9.40 3.53
C THR A 47 18.46 10.61 4.46
N SER A 48 17.90 10.54 5.67
CA SER A 48 17.91 11.62 6.67
C SER A 48 18.60 11.16 7.96
N ASP A 49 19.23 12.09 8.67
CA ASP A 49 19.93 11.80 9.93
C ASP A 49 18.97 11.63 11.13
N ASP A 50 17.71 12.09 10.99
CA ASP A 50 16.73 12.21 12.09
C ASP A 50 15.48 11.31 11.91
N VAL A 51 15.64 10.12 11.31
CA VAL A 51 14.50 9.19 11.13
C VAL A 51 14.05 8.54 12.45
N GLY A 52 14.98 8.33 13.38
CA GLY A 52 14.70 7.80 14.70
C GLY A 52 14.19 6.35 14.68
N ASN A 53 13.19 6.08 15.53
CA ASN A 53 12.65 4.76 15.80
C ASN A 53 11.35 4.52 15.02
N VAL A 54 11.28 3.41 14.27
CA VAL A 54 10.10 3.00 13.49
C VAL A 54 9.45 1.78 14.13
N ALA A 55 8.14 1.84 14.35
CA ALA A 55 7.35 0.71 14.81
C ALA A 55 7.02 -0.21 13.62
N ILE A 56 7.31 -1.49 13.78
CA ILE A 56 7.01 -2.54 12.81
C ILE A 56 6.18 -3.64 13.47
N PRO A 57 5.25 -4.30 12.75
CA PRO A 57 4.55 -5.47 13.25
C PRO A 57 5.52 -6.57 13.70
N ASP A 58 5.21 -7.22 14.83
CA ASP A 58 5.93 -8.41 15.28
C ASP A 58 5.43 -9.66 14.56
N TRP A 59 6.33 -10.39 13.92
CA TRP A 59 6.01 -11.65 13.24
C TRP A 59 5.78 -12.82 14.21
N GLN A 60 6.19 -12.69 15.48
CA GLN A 60 5.97 -13.69 16.53
C GLN A 60 4.70 -13.43 17.34
N ASP A 61 4.20 -12.19 17.35
CA ASP A 61 2.96 -11.77 18.01
C ASP A 61 2.11 -10.92 17.06
N LEU A 62 0.98 -11.47 16.62
CA LEU A 62 0.06 -10.80 15.69
C LEU A 62 -0.52 -9.47 16.22
N ASN A 63 -0.40 -9.18 17.52
CA ASN A 63 -0.81 -7.90 18.10
C ASN A 63 0.37 -7.10 18.65
N GLY A 64 1.59 -7.58 18.43
CA GLY A 64 2.82 -6.97 18.92
C GLY A 64 3.43 -6.01 17.90
N GLU A 65 4.20 -5.07 18.41
CA GLU A 65 5.04 -4.16 17.62
C GLU A 65 6.47 -4.23 18.14
N VAL A 66 7.42 -4.21 17.21
CA VAL A 66 8.86 -4.09 17.48
C VAL A 66 9.30 -2.70 17.07
N ILE A 67 10.15 -2.08 17.88
CA ILE A 67 10.78 -0.81 17.54
C ILE A 67 12.12 -1.09 16.85
N LEU A 68 12.23 -0.62 15.61
CA LEU A 68 13.45 -0.69 14.81
C LEU A 68 14.13 0.68 14.79
N GLU A 69 15.39 0.72 15.20
CA GLU A 69 16.24 1.91 15.06
C GLU A 69 16.79 1.97 13.62
N MET A 70 16.55 3.08 12.93
CA MET A 70 16.93 3.26 11.53
C MET A 70 18.12 4.22 11.42
N GLU A 71 19.31 3.69 11.20
CA GLU A 71 20.53 4.50 11.10
C GLU A 71 20.65 5.22 9.75
N PRO A 72 21.33 6.38 9.67
CA PRO A 72 21.53 7.08 8.41
C PRO A 72 22.28 6.21 7.37
N GLU A 73 21.89 6.31 6.10
CA GLU A 73 22.43 5.52 4.98
C GLU A 73 22.23 3.99 5.06
N SER A 74 21.55 3.49 6.08
CA SER A 74 21.21 2.07 6.21
C SER A 74 20.08 1.66 5.25
N CYS A 75 19.99 0.37 4.96
CA CYS A 75 18.92 -0.22 4.15
C CYS A 75 18.20 -1.30 4.95
N HIS A 76 16.86 -1.23 4.97
CA HIS A 76 16.02 -2.17 5.70
C HIS A 76 15.00 -2.82 4.77
N LEU A 77 14.68 -4.08 5.04
CA LEU A 77 13.51 -4.75 4.49
C LEU A 77 12.37 -4.62 5.51
N ILE A 78 11.39 -3.78 5.22
CA ILE A 78 10.38 -3.32 6.19
C ILE A 78 8.99 -3.25 5.53
N PRO A 79 7.88 -3.44 6.26
CA PRO A 79 6.55 -3.21 5.71
C PRO A 79 6.40 -1.77 5.24
N PHE A 80 5.83 -1.57 4.06
CA PHE A 80 5.61 -0.24 3.50
C PHE A 80 4.71 0.61 4.42
N GLU A 81 3.71 0.00 5.05
CA GLU A 81 2.82 0.68 5.99
C GLU A 81 3.59 1.35 7.13
N SER A 82 4.65 0.72 7.65
CA SER A 82 5.50 1.29 8.70
C SER A 82 6.32 2.51 8.27
N VAL A 83 6.56 2.69 6.97
CA VAL A 83 7.47 3.73 6.45
C VAL A 83 6.81 4.69 5.46
N HIS A 84 5.53 4.53 5.12
CA HIS A 84 4.87 5.35 4.09
C HIS A 84 4.99 6.85 4.36
N GLN A 85 4.78 7.29 5.60
CA GLN A 85 4.91 8.70 5.97
C GLN A 85 6.35 9.20 5.82
N LEU A 86 7.34 8.37 6.17
CA LEU A 86 8.76 8.72 6.04
C LEU A 86 9.18 8.82 4.57
N VAL A 87 8.53 8.06 3.68
CA VAL A 87 8.70 8.17 2.23
C VAL A 87 8.08 9.47 1.72
N GLU A 88 6.86 9.82 2.17
CA GLU A 88 6.20 11.07 1.81
C GLU A 88 6.99 12.30 2.27
N ASP A 89 7.60 12.22 3.45
CA ASP A 89 8.42 13.28 4.04
C ASP A 89 9.83 13.36 3.42
N GLY A 90 10.23 12.37 2.61
CA GLY A 90 11.55 12.31 1.96
C GLY A 90 12.70 11.88 2.86
N ASN A 91 12.39 11.30 4.03
CA ASN A 91 13.36 10.77 4.99
C ASN A 91 13.87 9.38 4.61
N ILE A 92 13.11 8.67 3.78
CA ILE A 92 13.42 7.34 3.26
C ILE A 92 13.21 7.35 1.74
N GLN A 93 14.10 6.65 1.04
CA GLN A 93 13.97 6.34 -0.37
C GLN A 93 13.69 4.84 -0.57
N LEU A 94 12.62 4.53 -1.31
CA LEU A 94 12.37 3.15 -1.77
C LEU A 94 13.34 2.77 -2.88
N MET A 95 13.85 1.53 -2.84
CA MET A 95 14.80 0.96 -3.81
C MET A 95 14.14 0.01 -4.80
#